data_AF-A0A2X2JWV7-F1
#
_entry.id   AF-A0A2X2JWV7-F1
#
_cell.length_a   1.000
_cell.length_b   1.000
_cell.length_c   1.000
_cell.angle_alpha   90.00
_cell.angle_beta   90.00
_cell.angle_gamma   90.00
#
_symmetry.space_group_name_H-M   'P 1'
#
loop_
_entity.id
_entity.type
_entity.pdbx_description
1 polymer ?
#
loop_
_entity_poly.entity_id
_entity_poly.type
_entity_poly.pdbx_seq_one_letter_code
_entity_poly.pdbx_strand_id
1 'polypeptide(L)'
;MVVKDVGMKDYSLEQVQLFQENLGEDFTYYYATSEQTPSSVGLGVLVNPDNTIKAAGGFIIQVMPGAKDETISKLEKAISEMTPVS
;
A
#
# COMPACT_ATOMS: atom_id res chain seq x y z
N MET A 1 2.12 4.96 -13.01
CA MET A 1 3.24 4.23 -13.63
C MET A 1 4.27 3.97 -12.55
N VAL A 2 4.70 2.73 -12.41
CA VAL A 2 5.81 2.33 -11.55
C VAL A 2 6.95 1.87 -12.46
N VAL A 3 8.16 2.37 -12.19
CA VAL A 3 9.38 1.99 -12.92
C VAL A 3 10.32 1.38 -11.90
N LYS A 4 10.74 0.13 -12.15
CA LYS A 4 11.74 -0.54 -11.33
C LYS A 4 13.04 -0.66 -12.10
N ASP A 5 14.10 -0.10 -11.52
CA ASP A 5 15.47 -0.37 -11.93
C ASP A 5 16.07 -1.41 -10.97
N VAL A 6 16.29 -2.61 -11.48
CA VAL A 6 16.87 -3.73 -10.73
C VAL A 6 18.31 -4.02 -11.16
N GLY A 7 18.98 -3.08 -11.86
CA GLY A 7 20.34 -3.25 -12.38
C GLY A 7 20.45 -4.23 -13.54
N MET A 8 19.32 -4.58 -14.17
CA MET A 8 19.27 -5.35 -15.41
C MET A 8 19.39 -4.43 -16.63
N LYS A 9 19.70 -5.00 -17.80
CA LYS A 9 19.83 -4.24 -19.05
C LYS A 9 18.55 -3.49 -19.46
N ASP A 10 17.39 -3.95 -18.99
CA ASP A 10 16.08 -3.43 -19.32
C ASP A 10 15.30 -3.05 -18.04
N TYR A 11 14.54 -1.96 -18.11
CA TYR A 11 13.65 -1.51 -17.03
C TYR A 11 12.32 -2.27 -17.03
N SER A 12 11.80 -2.58 -15.85
CA SER A 12 10.43 -3.07 -15.70
C SER A 12 9.47 -1.88 -15.61
N LEU A 13 8.50 -1.82 -16.52
CA LEU A 13 7.51 -0.75 -16.64
C LEU A 13 6.11 -1.31 -16.40
N GLU A 14 5.42 -0.78 -15.39
CA GLU A 14 4.08 -1.24 -15.02
C GLU A 14 3.13 -0.06 -14.85
N GLN A 15 1.92 -0.20 -15.39
CA GLN A 15 0.89 0.83 -15.35
C GLN A 15 -0.42 0.23 -14.86
N VAL A 16 -0.95 0.82 -13.80
CA VAL A 16 -2.27 0.49 -13.25
C VAL A 16 -3.18 1.71 -13.31
N GLN A 17 -4.48 1.46 -13.31
CA GLN A 17 -5.49 2.52 -13.22
C GLN A 17 -5.47 3.13 -11.82
N LEU A 18 -5.63 4.46 -11.76
CA LEU A 18 -5.77 5.19 -10.51
C LEU A 18 -7.24 5.35 -10.15
N PHE A 19 -7.57 5.14 -8.89
CA PHE A 19 -8.80 5.52 -8.24
C PHE A 19 -8.64 6.93 -7.65
N GLN A 20 -9.70 7.74 -7.68
CA GLN A 20 -9.57 9.18 -7.41
C GLN A 20 -9.45 9.55 -5.92
N GLU A 21 -9.85 8.68 -5.00
CA GLU A 21 -10.10 9.08 -3.61
C GLU A 21 -8.98 8.72 -2.63
N ASN A 22 -8.13 7.72 -2.92
CA ASN A 22 -7.09 7.29 -1.97
C ASN A 22 -5.89 6.60 -2.64
N LEU A 23 -4.72 7.24 -2.55
CA LEU A 23 -3.47 6.71 -3.09
C LEU A 23 -3.04 5.38 -2.43
N GLY A 24 -3.45 5.12 -1.18
CA GLY A 24 -3.21 3.84 -0.50
C GLY A 24 -3.93 2.67 -1.18
N GLU A 25 -5.15 2.91 -1.68
CA GLU A 25 -5.90 1.91 -2.44
C GLU A 25 -5.26 1.65 -3.80
N ASP A 26 -4.75 2.69 -4.46
CA ASP A 26 -4.00 2.55 -5.72
C ASP A 26 -2.76 1.66 -5.56
N PHE A 27 -1.99 1.85 -4.49
CA PHE A 27 -0.84 1.01 -4.19
C PHE A 27 -1.25 -0.42 -3.80
N THR A 28 -2.32 -0.56 -3.01
CA THR A 28 -2.89 -1.88 -2.67
C THR A 28 -3.28 -2.65 -3.94
N TYR A 29 -3.97 -1.98 -4.86
CA TYR A 29 -4.37 -2.54 -6.14
C TYR A 29 -3.17 -2.87 -7.03
N TYR A 30 -2.15 -2.00 -7.08
CA TYR A 30 -0.90 -2.25 -7.80
C TYR A 30 -0.21 -3.54 -7.33
N TYR A 31 0.00 -3.70 -6.03
CA TYR A 31 0.66 -4.89 -5.49
C TYR A 31 -0.18 -6.17 -5.68
N ALA A 32 -1.50 -6.06 -5.56
CA ALA A 32 -2.39 -7.20 -5.77
C ALA A 32 -2.43 -7.66 -7.24
N THR A 33 -2.43 -6.73 -8.20
CA THR A 33 -2.61 -7.04 -9.63
C THR A 33 -1.31 -7.27 -10.38
N SER A 34 -0.30 -6.43 -10.15
CA SER A 34 0.96 -6.46 -10.89
C SER A 34 1.95 -7.45 -10.27
N GLU A 35 2.11 -7.39 -8.95
CA GLU A 35 3.05 -8.25 -8.19
C GLU A 35 2.41 -9.56 -7.73
N GLN A 36 1.12 -9.78 -8.02
CA GLN A 36 0.34 -10.96 -7.63
C GLN A 36 0.47 -11.30 -6.14
N THR A 37 0.69 -10.29 -5.31
CA THR A 37 0.93 -10.44 -3.88
C THR A 37 -0.19 -9.73 -3.13
N PRO A 38 -1.09 -10.47 -2.45
CA PRO A 38 -2.13 -9.87 -1.63
C PRO A 38 -1.49 -8.92 -0.61
N SER A 39 -1.85 -7.65 -0.70
CA SER A 39 -1.22 -6.57 0.05
C SER A 39 -2.25 -5.62 0.61
N SER A 40 -1.91 -4.93 1.69
CA SER A 40 -2.69 -3.83 2.26
C SER A 40 -1.75 -2.65 2.50
N VAL A 41 -2.12 -1.48 1.98
CA VAL A 41 -1.34 -0.25 2.07
C VAL A 41 -2.17 0.84 2.75
N GLY A 42 -1.69 1.34 3.88
CA GLY A 42 -2.28 2.47 4.58
C GLY A 42 -1.35 3.67 4.51
N LEU A 43 -1.86 4.83 4.09
CA LEU A 43 -1.12 6.09 4.02
C LEU A 43 -1.94 7.19 4.70
N GLY A 44 -1.29 8.07 5.46
CA GLY A 44 -1.93 9.19 6.13
C GLY A 44 -1.01 10.41 6.18
N VAL A 45 -1.57 11.59 5.92
CA VAL A 45 -0.89 12.88 6.05
C VAL A 45 -1.82 13.84 6.79
N LEU A 46 -1.34 14.37 7.90
CA LEU A 46 -2.00 15.41 8.68
C LEU A 46 -1.32 16.76 8.41
N VAL A 47 -2.11 17.74 8.00
CA VAL A 47 -1.64 19.09 7.64
C VAL A 47 -2.17 20.11 8.67
N ASN A 48 -1.30 21.00 9.12
CA ASN A 48 -1.68 22.12 9.99
C ASN A 48 -2.44 23.21 9.20
N PRO A 49 -3.20 24.10 9.88
CA PRO A 49 -3.87 25.22 9.23
C PRO A 49 -2.95 26.21 8.50
N ASP A 50 -1.66 26.25 8.85
CA ASP A 50 -0.63 27.05 8.18
C ASP A 50 0.02 26.32 6.98
N ASN A 51 -0.58 25.20 6.55
CA ASN A 51 -0.13 24.31 5.49
C ASN A 51 1.19 23.56 5.77
N THR A 52 1.72 23.60 7.00
CA THR A 52 2.86 22.76 7.37
C THR A 52 2.42 21.32 7.65
N ILE A 53 3.32 20.35 7.43
CA ILE A 53 3.03 18.94 7.74
C ILE A 53 3.11 18.72 9.25
N LYS A 54 2.03 18.25 9.85
CA LYS A 54 1.97 17.88 11.27
C LYS A 54 2.44 16.44 11.50
N ALA A 55 2.02 15.52 10.64
CA ALA A 55 2.44 14.13 10.65
C ALA A 55 2.26 13.54 9.25
N ALA A 56 3.13 12.62 8.85
CA ALA A 56 2.96 11.81 7.65
C ALA A 56 3.51 10.42 7.92
N GLY A 57 2.79 9.39 7.50
CA GLY A 57 3.19 8.02 7.77
C GLY A 57 2.35 7.01 6.98
N GLY A 58 2.77 5.75 7.06
CA GLY A 58 2.05 4.67 6.42
C GLY A 58 2.65 3.29 6.71
N PHE A 59 1.97 2.27 6.20
CA PHE A 59 2.42 0.89 6.24
C PHE A 59 2.12 0.18 4.92
N ILE A 60 2.90 -0.85 4.63
CA ILE A 60 2.65 -1.82 3.57
C ILE A 60 2.75 -3.20 4.22
N ILE A 61 1.72 -4.01 4.09
CA ILE A 61 1.71 -5.38 4.59
C ILE A 61 1.43 -6.30 3.41
N GLN A 62 2.24 -7.34 3.27
CA GLN A 62 2.14 -8.29 2.16
C GLN A 62 2.04 -9.71 2.72
N VAL A 63 1.06 -10.47 2.24
CA VAL A 63 0.86 -11.86 2.65
C VAL A 63 1.72 -12.74 1.76
N MET A 64 2.72 -13.39 2.36
CA MET A 64 3.61 -14.31 1.64
C MET A 64 2.98 -15.69 1.44
N PRO A 65 3.43 -16.45 0.43
CA PRO A 65 2.97 -17.83 0.22
C PRO A 65 3.14 -18.69 1.48
N GLY A 66 2.11 -19.46 1.82
CA GLY A 66 2.10 -20.32 3.01
C GLY A 66 1.68 -19.64 4.31
N ALA A 67 1.26 -18.38 4.27
CA ALA A 67 0.55 -17.76 5.40
C ALA A 67 -0.73 -18.54 5.70
N LYS A 68 -0.99 -18.81 6.98
CA LYS A 68 -2.20 -19.54 7.42
C LYS A 68 -3.41 -18.61 7.37
N ASP A 69 -4.57 -19.13 6.96
CA ASP A 69 -5.83 -18.38 6.91
C ASP A 69 -6.15 -17.68 8.24
N GLU A 70 -5.91 -18.34 9.37
CA GLU A 70 -6.12 -17.73 10.70
C GLU A 70 -5.26 -16.47 10.91
N THR A 71 -4.03 -16.46 10.38
CA THR A 71 -3.13 -15.30 10.45
C THR A 71 -3.63 -14.18 9.54
N ILE A 72 -4.14 -14.53 8.36
CA ILE A 72 -4.72 -13.57 7.41
C ILE A 72 -5.97 -12.92 8.01
N SER A 73 -6.91 -13.70 8.56
CA SER A 73 -8.13 -13.15 9.18
C SER A 73 -7.82 -12.27 10.40
N LYS A 74 -6.82 -12.63 11.21
CA LYS A 74 -6.36 -11.79 12.33
C LYS A 74 -5.78 -10.46 11.84
N LEU A 75 -5.01 -10.51 10.75
CA LEU A 75 -4.41 -9.33 10.13
C LEU A 75 -5.48 -8.40 9.54
N GLU A 76 -6.41 -8.94 8.77
CA GLU A 76 -7.53 -8.17 8.18
C GLU A 76 -8.35 -7.49 9.28
N LYS A 77 -8.65 -8.20 10.37
CA LYS A 77 -9.35 -7.63 11.51
C LYS A 77 -8.56 -6.48 12.13
N ALA A 78 -7.28 -6.67 12.41
CA ALA A 78 -6.42 -5.63 12.99
C ALA A 78 -6.35 -4.38 12.10
N ILE A 79 -6.27 -4.54 10.78
CA ILE A 79 -6.26 -3.42 9.83
C ILE A 79 -7.61 -2.69 9.83
N SER A 80 -8.73 -3.42 9.89
CA SER A 80 -10.07 -2.82 9.91
C SER A 80 -10.37 -2.03 11.20
N GLU A 81 -9.73 -2.39 12.31
CA GLU A 81 -9.87 -1.75 13.61
C GLU A 81 -8.80 -0.66 13.85
N MET A 82 -7.82 -0.52 12.97
CA MET A 82 -6.79 0.50 13.10
C MET A 82 -7.36 1.91 12.92
N THR A 83 -6.88 2.83 13.75
CA THR A 83 -7.11 4.26 13.53
C THR A 83 -6.30 4.73 12.31
N PRO A 84 -6.76 5.79 11.62
CA PRO A 84 -5.97 6.39 10.54
C PRO A 84 -4.54 6.67 11.01
N VAL A 85 -3.56 6.45 10.12
CA VAL A 85 -2.14 6.57 10.45
C VAL A 85 -1.74 8.01 10.85
N SER A 86 -2.64 8.98 10.65
CA SER A 86 -2.43 10.40 10.96
C SER A 86 -3.71 11.09 11.43
#